data_AF-A0A5K1K0E3-F1
#
_entry.id   AF-A0A5K1K0E3-F1
#
_cell.length_a   1.000
_cell.length_b   1.000
_cell.length_c   1.000
_cell.angle_alpha   90.00
_cell.angle_beta   90.00
_cell.angle_gamma   90.00
#
_symmetry.space_group_name_H-M   'P 1'
#
loop_
_entity.id
_entity.type
_entity.pdbx_description
1 polymer ?
#
loop_
_entity_poly.entity_id
_entity_poly.type
_entity_poly.pdbx_seq_one_letter_code
_entity_poly.pdbx_strand_id
1 'polypeptide(L)'
;MLIVHGVLAQTHPFDDAPSIGTMRQLLDVLDHIAPGLRVLSLKEAIPPLPLDSASPPAPSRNITCPSLQSLRLAGKLIDSANLFNHLSLTPTSTVKFECRDSIHETRTRAGSAGVLDIARRLSQHVGRAAEPMVSVRIELVRKTWAITCFKTQDLTGTPPVVLTLASSYGAPEEMPVMVLFQGSGNMFAHVQHLSIVEDTFDLDWASLFERLPRLRSLECRGHPFGPFFDALCDVQPDESGEPRRLPLPELRT
;
A
#
# COMPACT_ATOMS: atom_id res chain seq x y z
N MET A 1 -23.04 13.58 10.94
CA MET A 1 -22.15 12.79 10.06
C MET A 1 -21.17 13.76 9.43
N LEU A 2 -19.87 13.66 9.72
CA LEU A 2 -18.87 14.56 9.13
C LEU A 2 -18.05 13.81 8.07
N ILE A 3 -18.07 14.35 6.86
CA ILE A 3 -17.31 13.90 5.70
C ILE A 3 -16.42 15.06 5.28
N VAL A 4 -15.11 14.84 5.19
CA VAL A 4 -14.16 15.86 4.75
C VAL A 4 -13.50 15.41 3.46
N HIS A 5 -13.69 16.19 2.41
CA HIS A 5 -13.00 16.06 1.14
C HIS A 5 -12.09 17.28 0.93
N GLY A 6 -10.78 17.07 1.05
CA GLY A 6 -9.78 18.04 0.62
C GLY A 6 -9.34 17.69 -0.80
N VAL A 7 -9.60 18.58 -1.75
CA VAL A 7 -9.10 18.46 -3.13
C VAL A 7 -8.55 19.82 -3.51
N LEU A 8 -7.26 19.88 -3.86
CA LEU A 8 -6.76 21.05 -4.57
C LEU A 8 -7.02 20.90 -6.07
N ALA A 9 -7.52 21.98 -6.67
CA ALA A 9 -7.43 22.16 -8.10
C ALA A 9 -5.95 22.11 -8.47
N GLN A 10 -5.60 21.34 -9.50
CA GLN A 10 -4.24 21.38 -10.05
C GLN A 10 -3.97 22.82 -10.48
N THR A 11 -3.20 23.55 -9.69
CA THR A 11 -2.67 24.83 -10.11
C THR A 11 -1.63 24.55 -11.18
N HIS A 12 -1.66 25.34 -12.25
CA HIS A 12 -0.62 25.29 -13.28
C HIS A 12 0.76 25.38 -12.59
N PRO A 13 1.80 24.73 -13.13
CA PRO A 13 3.15 24.72 -12.54
C PRO A 13 3.82 26.11 -12.42
N PHE A 14 3.12 27.19 -12.77
CA PHE A 14 3.58 28.58 -12.74
C PHE A 14 2.74 29.50 -11.85
N ASP A 15 1.68 28.98 -11.20
CA ASP A 15 0.96 29.75 -10.19
C ASP A 15 1.51 29.37 -8.81
N ASP A 16 1.96 30.38 -8.05
CA ASP A 16 2.22 30.28 -6.62
C ASP A 16 0.93 29.83 -5.94
N ALA A 17 0.73 28.51 -5.87
CA ALA A 17 -0.44 27.92 -5.26
C ALA A 17 -0.53 28.46 -3.83
N PRO A 18 -1.67 29.00 -3.40
CA PRO A 18 -1.81 29.49 -2.04
C PRO A 18 -1.47 28.36 -1.08
N SER A 19 -0.57 28.66 -0.13
CA SER A 19 -0.13 27.70 0.88
C SER A 19 -1.34 27.06 1.56
N ILE A 20 -1.44 25.73 1.46
CA ILE A 20 -2.54 24.90 2.01
C ILE A 20 -2.53 24.90 3.55
N GLY A 21 -1.53 25.57 4.15
CA GLY A 21 -1.23 25.54 5.56
C GLY A 21 -0.07 24.58 5.85
N THR A 22 0.17 24.38 7.14
CA THR A 22 1.23 23.52 7.66
C THR A 22 0.68 22.19 8.13
N MET A 23 1.52 21.16 8.20
CA MET A 23 1.14 19.86 8.78
C MET A 23 0.59 20.04 10.22
N ARG A 24 1.16 20.96 11.01
CA ARG A 24 0.67 21.28 12.35
C ARG A 24 -0.79 21.74 12.34
N GLN A 25 -1.13 22.69 11.46
CA GLN A 25 -2.50 23.20 11.34
C GLN A 25 -3.48 22.11 10.90
N LEU A 26 -3.08 21.24 9.95
CA LEU A 26 -3.90 20.09 9.56
C LEU A 26 -4.16 19.15 10.75
N LEU A 27 -3.11 18.84 11.52
CA LEU A 27 -3.24 17.99 12.71
C LEU A 27 -4.13 18.63 13.78
N ASP A 28 -4.05 19.95 14.00
CA ASP A 28 -4.93 20.66 14.94
C ASP A 28 -6.41 20.57 14.53
N VAL A 29 -6.70 20.72 13.24
CA VAL A 29 -8.07 20.56 12.70
C VAL A 29 -8.54 19.12 12.85
N LEU A 30 -7.70 18.15 12.49
CA LEU A 30 -8.03 16.73 12.61
C LEU A 30 -8.32 16.33 14.05
N ASP A 31 -7.53 16.80 15.02
CA ASP A 31 -7.73 16.51 16.44
C ASP A 31 -9.08 17.00 16.94
N HIS A 32 -9.51 18.19 16.49
CA HIS A 32 -10.82 18.75 16.83
C HIS A 32 -12.00 17.96 16.24
N ILE A 33 -11.87 17.47 15.00
CA ILE A 33 -12.98 16.81 14.29
C ILE A 33 -12.98 15.28 14.39
N ALA A 34 -11.86 14.68 14.81
CA ALA A 34 -11.63 13.22 14.81
C ALA A 34 -12.74 12.40 15.51
N PRO A 35 -13.33 12.82 16.64
CA PRO A 35 -14.37 12.04 17.31
C PRO A 35 -15.58 11.73 16.42
N GLY A 36 -15.95 12.66 15.53
CA GLY A 36 -17.12 12.55 14.64
C GLY A 36 -16.79 12.27 13.17
N LEU A 37 -15.50 12.22 12.82
CA LEU A 37 -15.03 12.07 11.45
C LEU A 37 -15.25 10.63 10.96
N ARG A 38 -16.05 10.45 9.90
CA ARG A 38 -16.31 9.12 9.31
C ARG A 38 -15.52 8.86 8.05
N VAL A 39 -15.29 9.89 7.24
CA VAL A 39 -14.55 9.80 5.98
C VAL A 39 -13.57 10.95 5.93
N LEU A 40 -12.30 10.60 5.72
CA LEU A 40 -11.22 11.55 5.47
C LEU A 40 -10.62 11.24 4.11
N SER A 41 -10.82 12.15 3.15
CA SER A 41 -10.24 12.04 1.82
C SER A 41 -9.44 13.29 1.52
N LEU A 42 -8.12 13.16 1.46
CA LEU A 42 -7.20 14.25 1.10
C LEU A 42 -6.50 13.89 -0.21
N LYS A 43 -6.69 14.72 -1.24
CA LYS A 43 -6.06 14.57 -2.55
C LYS A 43 -5.27 15.81 -2.90
N GLU A 44 -3.96 15.64 -3.01
CA GLU A 44 -2.97 16.71 -3.22
C GLU A 44 -3.07 17.82 -2.17
N ALA A 45 -3.70 17.54 -1.03
CA ALA A 45 -4.05 18.51 0.02
C ALA A 45 -3.33 18.26 1.35
N ILE A 46 -2.33 17.38 1.32
CA ILE A 46 -1.48 17.12 2.48
C ILE A 46 -0.35 18.16 2.44
N PRO A 47 -0.15 18.96 3.50
CA PRO A 47 0.95 19.90 3.58
C PRO A 47 2.30 19.20 3.37
N PRO A 48 3.16 19.71 2.47
CA PRO A 48 4.39 19.03 2.12
C PRO A 48 5.42 19.09 3.25
N LEU A 49 6.23 18.05 3.36
CA LEU A 49 7.46 18.06 4.14
C LEU A 49 8.54 18.92 3.47
N PRO A 50 9.58 19.33 4.22
CA PRO A 50 10.78 19.94 3.64
C PRO A 50 11.37 19.07 2.52
N LEU A 51 11.85 19.70 1.45
CA LEU A 51 12.34 19.03 0.24
C LEU A 51 13.52 18.06 0.48
N ASP A 52 14.25 18.24 1.57
CA ASP A 52 15.40 17.43 2.00
C ASP A 52 15.01 16.24 2.89
N SER A 53 13.72 16.03 3.13
CA SER A 53 13.23 14.93 3.97
C SER A 53 13.40 13.59 3.25
N ALA A 54 14.34 12.77 3.74
CA ALA A 54 14.55 11.41 3.23
C ALA A 54 13.58 10.37 3.82
N SER A 55 12.99 10.66 4.97
CA SER A 55 12.00 9.80 5.63
C SER A 55 10.96 10.64 6.37
N PRO A 56 9.75 10.08 6.59
CA PRO A 56 8.78 10.71 7.47
C PRO A 56 9.37 10.97 8.86
N PRO A 57 9.15 12.14 9.46
CA PRO A 57 9.56 12.39 10.84
C PRO A 57 8.76 11.51 11.82
N ALA A 58 9.30 11.35 13.03
CA ALA A 58 8.55 10.72 14.10
C ALA A 58 7.26 11.51 14.40
N PRO A 59 6.12 10.83 14.64
CA PRO A 59 4.87 11.52 14.89
C PRO A 59 4.95 12.32 16.20
N SER A 60 4.77 13.63 16.10
CA SER A 60 4.70 14.55 17.25
C SER A 60 3.51 14.31 18.18
N ARG A 61 2.43 13.70 17.67
CA ARG A 61 1.24 13.30 18.43
C ARG A 61 0.48 12.21 17.68
N ASN A 62 -0.41 11.53 18.39
CA ASN A 62 -1.26 10.47 17.87
C ASN A 62 -2.75 10.87 18.02
N ILE A 63 -3.42 11.04 16.89
CA ILE A 63 -4.83 11.44 16.79
C ILE A 63 -5.68 10.17 16.65
N THR A 64 -6.55 9.93 17.62
CA THR A 64 -7.45 8.77 17.59
C THR A 64 -8.71 9.12 16.81
N CYS A 65 -9.02 8.34 15.76
CA CYS A 65 -10.17 8.55 14.90
C CYS A 65 -11.19 7.41 15.08
N PRO A 66 -11.95 7.37 16.19
CA PRO A 66 -12.76 6.21 16.58
C PRO A 66 -13.97 5.97 15.67
N SER A 67 -14.43 7.01 14.97
CA SER A 67 -15.58 6.94 14.06
C SER A 67 -15.17 6.74 12.59
N LEU A 68 -13.86 6.72 12.29
CA LEU A 68 -13.39 6.73 10.91
C LEU A 68 -13.64 5.38 10.24
N GLN A 69 -14.35 5.41 9.12
CA GLN A 69 -14.70 4.24 8.31
C GLN A 69 -13.86 4.15 7.05
N SER A 70 -13.43 5.30 6.51
CA SER A 70 -12.63 5.36 5.28
C SER A 70 -11.58 6.48 5.35
N LEU A 71 -10.33 6.10 5.10
CA LEU A 71 -9.20 7.00 4.91
C LEU A 71 -8.73 6.89 3.46
N ARG A 72 -8.66 8.02 2.76
CA ARG A 72 -8.05 8.11 1.43
C ARG A 72 -7.01 9.23 1.41
N LEU A 73 -5.76 8.87 1.16
CA LEU A 73 -4.64 9.80 1.02
C LEU A 73 -4.09 9.70 -0.39
N ALA A 74 -4.06 10.82 -1.12
CA ALA A 74 -3.56 10.88 -2.48
C ALA A 74 -2.61 12.07 -2.63
N GLY A 75 -1.48 11.87 -3.31
CA GLY A 75 -0.44 12.89 -3.50
C GLY A 75 0.96 12.33 -3.32
N LYS A 76 1.90 13.13 -2.79
CA LYS A 76 3.26 12.67 -2.49
C LYS A 76 3.26 11.56 -1.45
N LEU A 77 4.07 10.52 -1.71
CA LEU A 77 4.15 9.33 -0.87
C LEU A 77 4.61 9.65 0.56
N ILE A 78 5.71 10.41 0.69
CA ILE A 78 6.32 10.73 1.98
C ILE A 78 5.39 11.58 2.87
N ASP A 79 4.64 12.52 2.26
CA ASP A 79 3.68 13.37 2.97
C ASP A 79 2.48 12.54 3.48
N SER A 80 2.01 11.62 2.64
CA SER A 80 0.94 10.67 2.99
C SER A 80 1.37 9.74 4.13
N ALA A 81 2.61 9.22 4.08
CA ALA A 81 3.19 8.40 5.13
C ALA A 81 3.31 9.18 6.45
N ASN A 82 3.79 10.43 6.38
CA ASN A 82 3.90 11.31 7.54
C ASN A 82 2.55 11.55 8.21
N LEU A 83 1.53 11.97 7.45
CA LEU A 83 0.19 12.15 8.00
C LEU A 83 -0.35 10.84 8.61
N PHE A 84 -0.18 9.72 7.91
CA PHE A 84 -0.66 8.43 8.39
C PHE A 84 -0.01 7.99 9.71
N ASN A 85 1.27 8.34 9.94
CA ASN A 85 1.95 8.05 11.21
C ASN A 85 1.27 8.69 12.43
N HIS A 86 0.60 9.83 12.23
CA HIS A 86 -0.13 10.55 13.27
C HIS A 86 -1.53 9.99 13.55
N LEU A 87 -2.06 9.09 12.72
CA LEU A 87 -3.44 8.63 12.85
C LEU A 87 -3.51 7.26 13.53
N SER A 88 -4.41 7.11 14.50
CA SER A 88 -4.85 5.83 15.04
C SER A 88 -6.26 5.53 14.58
N LEU A 89 -6.36 4.54 13.69
CA LEU A 89 -7.61 4.13 13.06
C LEU A 89 -8.25 2.95 13.79
N THR A 90 -9.55 2.77 13.60
CA THR A 90 -10.22 1.53 14.01
C THR A 90 -9.84 0.38 13.08
N PRO A 91 -9.69 -0.86 13.56
CA PRO A 91 -9.28 -1.98 12.70
C PRO A 91 -10.26 -2.32 11.57
N THR A 92 -11.49 -1.81 11.64
CA THR A 92 -12.53 -1.96 10.61
C THR A 92 -12.47 -0.88 9.53
N SER A 93 -11.64 0.16 9.69
CA SER A 93 -11.51 1.23 8.71
C SER A 93 -10.85 0.73 7.42
N THR A 94 -11.37 1.19 6.29
CA THR A 94 -10.72 1.02 4.98
C THR A 94 -9.64 2.08 4.78
N VAL A 95 -8.52 1.69 4.19
CA VAL A 95 -7.38 2.58 3.94
C VAL A 95 -7.00 2.53 2.47
N LYS A 96 -6.98 3.70 1.83
CA LYS A 96 -6.61 3.87 0.42
C LYS A 96 -5.48 4.88 0.27
N PHE A 97 -4.42 4.46 -0.39
CA PHE A 97 -3.32 5.33 -0.81
C PHE A 97 -3.31 5.43 -2.34
N GLU A 98 -3.22 6.65 -2.87
CA GLU A 98 -3.00 6.93 -4.29
C GLU A 98 -1.81 7.86 -4.42
N CYS A 99 -0.62 7.28 -4.26
CA CYS A 99 0.60 8.04 -4.13
C CYS A 99 1.37 8.09 -5.45
N ARG A 100 2.02 9.23 -5.67
CA ARG A 100 2.93 9.46 -6.78
C ARG A 100 4.26 9.89 -6.18
N ASP A 101 5.34 9.33 -6.69
CA ASP A 101 6.64 9.95 -6.46
C ASP A 101 6.87 11.02 -7.52
N SER A 102 7.58 12.09 -7.17
CA SER A 102 7.85 13.15 -8.13
C SER A 102 9.03 12.77 -9.04
N ILE A 103 8.90 13.02 -10.34
CA ILE A 103 9.89 12.70 -11.39
C ILE A 103 11.26 13.37 -11.12
N HIS A 104 11.32 14.39 -10.26
CA HIS A 104 12.53 15.16 -9.97
C HIS A 104 13.26 14.74 -8.70
N GLU A 105 12.65 13.92 -7.83
CA GLU A 105 13.28 13.43 -6.58
C GLU A 105 14.04 12.10 -6.78
N THR A 106 14.11 11.64 -8.05
CA THR A 106 14.54 10.30 -8.47
C THR A 106 15.99 9.90 -8.20
N ARG A 107 16.79 10.78 -7.56
CA ARG A 107 18.17 10.50 -7.16
C ARG A 107 18.34 10.22 -5.66
N THR A 108 17.26 10.24 -4.88
CA THR A 108 17.36 10.11 -3.42
C THR A 108 16.64 8.85 -2.94
N ARG A 109 17.23 8.17 -1.94
CA ARG A 109 16.69 6.98 -1.24
C ARG A 109 15.33 7.21 -0.54
N ALA A 110 14.69 8.35 -0.77
CA ALA A 110 13.47 8.78 -0.10
C ALA A 110 12.23 7.98 -0.53
N GLY A 111 12.18 7.53 -1.79
CA GLY A 111 11.03 6.81 -2.34
C GLY A 111 10.74 5.49 -1.61
N SER A 112 11.77 4.66 -1.38
CA SER A 112 11.61 3.38 -0.68
C SER A 112 11.31 3.54 0.81
N ALA A 113 11.83 4.58 1.46
CA ALA A 113 11.52 4.88 2.86
C ALA A 113 10.02 5.17 3.08
N GLY A 114 9.40 5.94 2.18
CA GLY A 114 7.96 6.22 2.24
C GLY A 114 7.10 4.96 2.08
N VAL A 115 7.47 4.07 1.15
CA VAL A 115 6.78 2.78 0.96
C VAL A 115 6.92 1.92 2.22
N LEU A 116 8.14 1.82 2.77
CA LEU A 116 8.44 1.02 3.94
C LEU A 116 7.64 1.49 5.17
N ASP A 117 7.52 2.80 5.38
CA ASP A 117 6.75 3.32 6.51
C ASP A 117 5.24 3.09 6.37
N ILE A 118 4.70 3.27 5.17
CA ILE A 118 3.30 2.92 4.88
C ILE A 118 3.07 1.43 5.11
N ALA A 119 3.96 0.57 4.60
CA ALA A 119 3.89 -0.88 4.78
C ALA A 119 3.87 -1.27 6.27
N ARG A 120 4.79 -0.70 7.04
CA ARG A 120 4.90 -0.93 8.48
C ARG A 120 3.65 -0.48 9.23
N ARG A 121 3.11 0.70 8.91
CA ARG A 121 1.88 1.17 9.57
C ARG A 121 0.64 0.40 9.15
N LEU A 122 0.52 0.04 7.87
CA LEU A 122 -0.55 -0.84 7.38
C LEU A 122 -0.50 -2.19 8.10
N SER A 123 0.68 -2.78 8.25
CA SER A 123 0.87 -4.02 9.01
C SER A 123 0.32 -3.91 10.44
N GLN A 124 0.66 -2.83 11.14
CA GLN A 124 0.16 -2.59 12.49
C GLN A 124 -1.34 -2.32 12.56
N HIS A 125 -1.92 -1.71 11.53
CA HIS A 125 -3.37 -1.48 11.43
C HIS A 125 -4.12 -2.79 11.20
N VAL A 126 -3.69 -3.55 10.18
CA VAL A 126 -4.27 -4.83 9.79
C VAL A 126 -4.09 -5.89 10.89
N GLY A 127 -2.94 -5.91 11.56
CA GLY A 127 -2.67 -6.84 12.66
C GLY A 127 -3.56 -6.66 13.89
N ARG A 128 -4.30 -5.54 14.00
CA ARG A 128 -5.32 -5.32 15.04
C ARG A 128 -6.71 -5.76 14.61
N ALA A 129 -6.92 -6.09 13.34
CA ALA A 129 -8.22 -6.53 12.85
C ALA A 129 -8.50 -7.96 13.31
N ALA A 130 -9.77 -8.25 13.62
CA ALA A 130 -10.19 -9.59 14.03
C ALA A 130 -10.04 -10.63 12.89
N GLU A 131 -10.08 -10.17 11.64
CA GLU A 131 -10.02 -11.02 10.46
C GLU A 131 -8.72 -10.71 9.69
N PRO A 132 -7.91 -11.74 9.36
CA PRO A 132 -6.68 -11.56 8.62
C PRO A 132 -6.94 -11.27 7.14
N MET A 133 -5.91 -10.78 6.43
CA MET A 133 -5.92 -10.74 4.97
C MET A 133 -5.75 -12.15 4.41
N VAL A 134 -6.60 -12.51 3.45
CA VAL A 134 -6.64 -13.83 2.85
C VAL A 134 -6.27 -13.79 1.37
N SER A 135 -6.52 -12.67 0.68
CA SER A 135 -6.14 -12.51 -0.71
C SER A 135 -5.44 -11.20 -0.98
N VAL A 136 -4.49 -11.23 -1.91
CA VAL A 136 -3.79 -10.05 -2.41
C VAL A 136 -3.83 -10.07 -3.92
N ARG A 137 -4.20 -8.93 -4.52
CA ARG A 137 -4.11 -8.69 -5.95
C ARG A 137 -3.05 -7.62 -6.21
N ILE A 138 -2.12 -7.91 -7.11
CA ILE A 138 -1.07 -7.01 -7.56
C ILE A 138 -1.27 -6.79 -9.05
N GLU A 139 -1.39 -5.53 -9.45
CA GLU A 139 -1.53 -5.14 -10.84
C GLU A 139 -0.48 -4.09 -11.17
N LEU A 140 0.13 -4.18 -12.35
CA LEU A 140 0.99 -3.12 -12.85
C LEU A 140 0.42 -2.62 -14.18
N VAL A 141 -0.06 -1.38 -14.19
CA VAL A 141 -0.70 -0.77 -15.35
C VAL A 141 -0.02 0.54 -15.64
N ARG A 142 0.60 0.67 -16.83
CA ARG A 142 1.27 1.90 -17.26
C ARG A 142 2.23 2.47 -16.19
N LYS A 143 3.11 1.62 -15.65
CA LYS A 143 4.07 1.97 -14.58
C LYS A 143 3.45 2.34 -13.22
N THR A 144 2.17 2.04 -13.03
CA THR A 144 1.48 2.23 -11.76
C THR A 144 1.17 0.89 -11.14
N TRP A 145 1.74 0.66 -9.96
CA TRP A 145 1.45 -0.52 -9.16
C TRP A 145 0.16 -0.31 -8.38
N ALA A 146 -0.75 -1.28 -8.44
CA ALA A 146 -1.94 -1.35 -7.62
C ALA A 146 -1.90 -2.63 -6.80
N ILE A 147 -1.83 -2.49 -5.47
CA ILE A 147 -1.89 -3.60 -4.52
C ILE A 147 -3.21 -3.49 -3.77
N THR A 148 -4.04 -4.51 -3.89
CA THR A 148 -5.36 -4.57 -3.25
C THR A 148 -5.42 -5.80 -2.36
N CYS A 149 -5.73 -5.61 -1.08
CA CYS A 149 -5.82 -6.69 -0.11
C CYS A 149 -7.28 -6.95 0.26
N PHE A 150 -7.66 -8.22 0.38
CA PHE A 150 -9.01 -8.67 0.71
C PHE A 150 -8.98 -9.64 1.89
N LYS A 151 -10.10 -9.69 2.61
CA LYS A 151 -10.35 -10.66 3.68
C LYS A 151 -11.02 -11.93 3.19
N THR A 152 -11.49 -11.95 1.94
CA THR A 152 -12.14 -13.09 1.31
C THR A 152 -11.23 -13.68 0.23
N GLN A 153 -11.38 -14.98 -0.04
CA GLN A 153 -10.57 -15.68 -1.03
C GLN A 153 -10.86 -15.25 -2.47
N ASP A 154 -12.13 -14.98 -2.76
CA ASP A 154 -12.70 -14.72 -4.09
C ASP A 154 -12.45 -13.31 -4.64
N LEU A 155 -11.64 -12.49 -3.95
CA LEU A 155 -11.36 -11.09 -4.32
C LEU A 155 -12.63 -10.22 -4.43
N THR A 156 -13.69 -10.55 -3.68
CA THR A 156 -14.93 -9.78 -3.67
C THR A 156 -15.04 -8.88 -2.42
N GLY A 157 -16.09 -8.05 -2.41
CA GLY A 157 -16.35 -7.13 -1.31
C GLY A 157 -15.49 -5.87 -1.32
N THR A 158 -15.55 -5.12 -0.22
CA THR A 158 -14.78 -3.87 -0.09
C THR A 158 -13.38 -4.20 0.43
N PRO A 159 -12.30 -3.88 -0.32
CA PRO A 159 -10.95 -4.15 0.13
C PRO A 159 -10.60 -3.25 1.33
N PRO A 160 -10.16 -3.81 2.47
CA PRO A 160 -9.69 -3.02 3.61
C PRO A 160 -8.45 -2.18 3.30
N VAL A 161 -7.61 -2.60 2.35
CA VAL A 161 -6.39 -1.87 1.96
C VAL A 161 -6.29 -1.82 0.44
N VAL A 162 -6.11 -0.60 -0.09
CA VAL A 162 -5.81 -0.33 -1.50
C VAL A 162 -4.61 0.60 -1.56
N LEU A 163 -3.58 0.20 -2.28
CA LEU A 163 -2.36 0.97 -2.45
C LEU A 163 -2.07 1.13 -3.93
N THR A 164 -2.08 2.36 -4.42
CA THR A 164 -1.70 2.72 -5.78
C THR A 164 -0.41 3.54 -5.72
N LEU A 165 0.65 3.01 -6.32
CA LEU A 165 1.98 3.63 -6.38
C LEU A 165 2.31 3.90 -7.83
N ALA A 166 2.18 5.15 -8.26
CA ALA A 166 2.65 5.55 -9.58
C ALA A 166 4.17 5.67 -9.54
N SER A 167 4.87 4.83 -10.30
CA SER A 167 6.31 4.94 -10.48
C SER A 167 6.61 5.94 -11.59
N SER A 168 7.33 7.00 -11.26
CA SER A 168 7.99 7.88 -12.22
C SER A 168 9.34 7.33 -12.70
N TYR A 169 9.75 6.13 -12.28
CA TYR A 169 11.15 5.72 -12.33
C TYR A 169 11.53 4.90 -13.56
N GLY A 170 12.65 5.33 -14.16
CA GLY A 170 13.36 4.68 -15.25
C GLY A 170 14.61 3.92 -14.78
N ALA A 171 14.54 3.22 -13.64
CA ALA A 171 15.53 2.21 -13.29
C ALA A 171 14.84 0.97 -12.72
N PRO A 172 15.17 -0.24 -13.18
CA PRO A 172 14.50 -1.49 -12.81
C PRO A 172 14.80 -1.99 -11.38
N GLU A 173 15.67 -1.34 -10.62
CA GLU A 173 16.37 -1.97 -9.49
C GLU A 173 15.62 -1.95 -8.13
N GLU A 174 14.65 -1.06 -7.90
CA GLU A 174 13.84 -1.10 -6.66
C GLU A 174 12.35 -1.16 -6.98
N MET A 175 11.78 -2.38 -6.99
CA MET A 175 10.35 -2.57 -7.15
C MET A 175 9.60 -2.18 -5.86
N PRO A 176 8.69 -1.18 -5.91
CA PRO A 176 7.93 -0.74 -4.72
C PRO A 176 7.17 -1.87 -4.04
N VAL A 177 6.76 -2.89 -4.79
CA VAL A 177 6.12 -4.08 -4.25
C VAL A 177 7.05 -4.87 -3.34
N MET A 178 8.32 -5.10 -3.70
CA MET A 178 9.23 -5.84 -2.82
C MET A 178 9.51 -5.08 -1.52
N VAL A 179 9.67 -3.77 -1.60
CA VAL A 179 9.82 -2.90 -0.42
C VAL A 179 8.57 -2.96 0.48
N LEU A 180 7.38 -2.97 -0.13
CA LEU A 180 6.11 -3.15 0.59
C LEU A 180 6.09 -4.49 1.33
N PHE A 181 6.42 -5.60 0.66
CA PHE A 181 6.47 -6.92 1.29
C PHE A 181 7.48 -6.98 2.44
N GLN A 182 8.67 -6.40 2.27
CA GLN A 182 9.68 -6.32 3.33
C GLN A 182 9.18 -5.53 4.56
N GLY A 183 8.51 -4.40 4.36
CA GLY A 183 7.99 -3.57 5.45
C GLY A 183 6.70 -4.07 6.08
N SER A 184 6.00 -4.99 5.43
CA SER A 184 4.66 -5.45 5.83
C SER A 184 4.64 -6.39 7.04
N GLY A 185 5.79 -6.84 7.56
CA GLY A 185 5.85 -7.75 8.71
C GLY A 185 4.98 -9.00 8.51
N ASN A 186 4.01 -9.23 9.40
CA ASN A 186 3.10 -10.39 9.35
C ASN A 186 1.79 -10.13 8.60
N MET A 187 1.63 -8.98 7.93
CA MET A 187 0.38 -8.61 7.25
C MET A 187 -0.07 -9.67 6.23
N PHE A 188 0.88 -10.31 5.56
CA PHE A 188 0.62 -11.28 4.51
C PHE A 188 0.74 -12.76 4.95
N ALA A 189 1.02 -13.03 6.24
CA ALA A 189 1.25 -14.38 6.73
C ALA A 189 0.05 -15.34 6.57
N HIS A 190 -1.16 -14.80 6.40
CA HIS A 190 -2.41 -15.53 6.24
C HIS A 190 -2.94 -15.55 4.81
N VAL A 191 -2.23 -14.94 3.87
CA VAL A 191 -2.63 -14.87 2.47
C VAL A 191 -2.58 -16.27 1.86
N GLN A 192 -3.69 -16.67 1.27
CA GLN A 192 -3.92 -17.96 0.63
C GLN A 192 -4.09 -17.83 -0.87
N HIS A 193 -4.51 -16.66 -1.37
CA HIS A 193 -4.67 -16.41 -2.79
C HIS A 193 -3.90 -15.15 -3.21
N LEU A 194 -3.03 -15.32 -4.20
CA LEU A 194 -2.27 -14.24 -4.82
C LEU A 194 -2.69 -14.14 -6.28
N SER A 195 -3.16 -12.97 -6.71
CA SER A 195 -3.50 -12.68 -8.10
C SER A 195 -2.55 -11.61 -8.63
N ILE A 196 -1.88 -11.89 -9.73
CA ILE A 196 -0.89 -11.01 -10.36
C ILE A 196 -1.38 -10.73 -11.79
N VAL A 197 -1.52 -9.46 -12.14
CA VAL A 197 -2.02 -9.01 -13.44
C VAL A 197 -1.06 -8.00 -14.06
N GLU A 198 -0.26 -8.44 -15.04
CA GLU A 198 0.59 -7.57 -15.87
C GLU A 198 1.07 -8.26 -17.14
N ASP A 199 1.47 -7.48 -18.12
CA ASP A 199 2.21 -7.95 -19.30
C ASP A 199 3.62 -8.50 -18.98
N THR A 200 4.39 -7.93 -18.01
CA THR A 200 5.79 -8.36 -17.72
C THR A 200 6.31 -8.06 -16.30
N PHE A 201 6.51 -9.07 -15.43
CA PHE A 201 7.15 -8.90 -14.10
C PHE A 201 8.52 -9.58 -14.00
N ASP A 202 9.53 -8.88 -13.45
CA ASP A 202 10.78 -9.45 -12.92
C ASP A 202 10.84 -9.25 -11.39
N LEU A 203 10.12 -10.10 -10.65
CA LEU A 203 10.07 -10.05 -9.20
C LEU A 203 11.10 -11.02 -8.60
N ASP A 204 11.59 -10.70 -7.41
CA ASP A 204 12.24 -11.71 -6.56
C ASP A 204 11.15 -12.66 -6.00
N TRP A 205 10.79 -13.63 -6.83
CA TRP A 205 9.74 -14.60 -6.57
C TRP A 205 9.99 -15.43 -5.30
N ALA A 206 11.24 -15.79 -5.05
CA ALA A 206 11.61 -16.56 -3.86
C ALA A 206 11.32 -15.75 -2.59
N SER A 207 11.80 -14.51 -2.53
CA SER A 207 11.51 -13.60 -1.41
C SER A 207 10.02 -13.32 -1.26
N LEU A 208 9.27 -13.21 -2.37
CA LEU A 208 7.82 -13.02 -2.33
C LEU A 208 7.11 -14.23 -1.71
N PHE A 209 7.41 -15.45 -2.16
CA PHE A 209 6.75 -16.66 -1.68
C PHE A 209 7.14 -16.99 -0.23
N GLU A 210 8.36 -16.69 0.21
CA GLU A 210 8.77 -16.83 1.61
C GLU A 210 7.87 -16.02 2.55
N ARG A 211 7.37 -14.86 2.10
CA ARG A 211 6.45 -14.00 2.87
C ARG A 211 5.00 -14.48 2.86
N LEU A 212 4.68 -15.51 2.07
CA LEU A 212 3.33 -16.04 1.85
C LEU A 212 3.26 -17.53 2.21
N PRO A 213 3.57 -17.92 3.46
CA PRO A 213 3.72 -19.33 3.84
C PRO A 213 2.43 -20.16 3.67
N ARG A 214 1.27 -19.49 3.65
CA ARG A 214 -0.05 -20.09 3.50
C ARG A 214 -0.62 -20.01 2.09
N LEU A 215 0.17 -19.61 1.09
CA LEU A 215 -0.27 -19.51 -0.29
C LEU A 215 -0.77 -20.87 -0.81
N ARG A 216 -1.99 -20.89 -1.34
CA ARG A 216 -2.69 -22.08 -1.88
C ARG A 216 -3.11 -21.91 -3.33
N SER A 217 -3.34 -20.69 -3.76
CA SER A 217 -3.78 -20.36 -5.11
C SER A 217 -2.97 -19.19 -5.61
N LEU A 218 -2.42 -19.35 -6.82
CA LEU A 218 -1.70 -18.31 -7.54
C LEU A 218 -2.37 -18.14 -8.89
N GLU A 219 -2.85 -16.94 -9.16
CA GLU A 219 -3.31 -16.52 -10.49
C GLU A 219 -2.26 -15.58 -11.07
N CYS A 220 -1.69 -15.93 -12.22
CA CYS A 220 -0.77 -15.07 -12.94
C CYS A 220 -1.35 -14.83 -14.33
N ARG A 221 -1.78 -13.59 -14.60
CA ARG A 221 -2.17 -13.13 -15.93
C ARG A 221 -1.00 -12.34 -16.48
N GLY A 222 -0.27 -12.94 -17.42
CA GLY A 222 1.00 -12.42 -17.91
C GLY A 222 2.07 -13.48 -18.06
N HIS A 223 3.25 -13.06 -18.52
CA HIS A 223 4.43 -13.93 -18.49
C HIS A 223 5.26 -13.62 -17.23
N PRO A 224 5.36 -14.55 -16.26
CA PRO A 224 6.28 -14.39 -15.15
C PRO A 224 7.71 -14.61 -15.66
N PHE A 225 8.57 -13.59 -15.58
CA PHE A 225 9.99 -13.72 -15.96
C PHE A 225 10.83 -14.20 -14.77
N GLY A 226 12.10 -14.51 -15.05
CA GLY A 226 13.09 -14.85 -14.05
C GLY A 226 12.92 -16.26 -13.46
N PRO A 227 13.38 -16.51 -12.22
CA PRO A 227 13.38 -17.83 -11.59
C PRO A 227 12.00 -18.20 -11.01
N PHE A 228 10.90 -17.85 -11.69
CA PHE A 228 9.54 -18.04 -11.19
C PHE A 228 9.22 -19.51 -10.87
N PHE A 229 9.50 -20.40 -11.83
CA PHE A 229 9.21 -21.83 -11.66
C PHE A 229 10.13 -22.49 -10.62
N ASP A 230 11.39 -22.05 -10.53
CA ASP A 230 12.32 -22.51 -9.51
C ASP A 230 11.81 -22.11 -8.11
N ALA A 231 11.42 -20.84 -7.94
CA ALA A 231 10.85 -20.34 -6.70
C ALA A 231 9.54 -21.04 -6.31
N LEU A 232 8.71 -21.43 -7.28
CA LEU A 232 7.50 -22.22 -7.04
C LEU A 232 7.80 -23.62 -6.53
N CYS A 233 8.87 -24.27 -7.03
CA CYS A 233 9.28 -25.60 -6.59
C CYS A 233 9.73 -25.61 -5.13
N ASP A 234 10.29 -24.49 -4.66
CA ASP A 234 10.78 -24.34 -3.28
C ASP A 234 9.66 -24.10 -2.24
N VAL A 235 8.43 -23.81 -2.69
CA VAL A 235 7.27 -23.64 -1.80
C VAL A 235 6.88 -25.02 -1.24
N GLN A 236 7.31 -25.30 -0.01
CA GLN A 236 7.11 -26.63 0.59
C GLN A 236 5.62 -27.05 0.68
N PRO A 237 5.33 -28.33 0.42
CA PRO A 237 4.00 -28.90 0.65
C PRO A 237 3.62 -28.86 2.14
N ASP A 238 2.31 -28.85 2.41
CA ASP A 238 1.78 -28.82 3.78
C ASP A 238 2.18 -30.09 4.56
N GLU A 239 2.14 -30.03 5.90
CA GLU A 239 2.58 -31.10 6.83
C GLU A 239 1.90 -32.47 6.61
N SER A 240 0.84 -32.52 5.80
CA SER A 240 0.16 -33.73 5.38
C SER A 240 0.98 -34.66 4.48
N GLY A 241 2.15 -34.26 3.99
CA GLY A 241 3.00 -35.08 3.11
C GLY A 241 2.41 -35.33 1.70
N GLU A 242 1.16 -34.93 1.48
CA GLU A 242 0.55 -34.81 0.16
C GLU A 242 1.20 -33.64 -0.59
N PRO A 243 1.67 -33.85 -1.83
CA PRO A 243 2.14 -32.74 -2.65
C PRO A 243 1.01 -31.73 -2.75
N ARG A 244 1.29 -30.46 -2.43
CA ARG A 244 0.36 -29.36 -2.68
C ARG A 244 0.01 -29.44 -4.16
N ARG A 245 -1.16 -30.00 -4.46
CA ARG A 245 -1.83 -29.75 -5.72
C ARG A 245 -2.20 -28.29 -5.64
N LEU A 246 -1.24 -27.40 -5.95
CA LEU A 246 -1.59 -26.12 -6.55
C LEU A 246 -2.49 -26.54 -7.70
N PRO A 247 -3.80 -26.25 -7.68
CA PRO A 247 -4.51 -26.25 -8.94
C PRO A 247 -3.73 -25.21 -9.74
N LEU A 248 -2.84 -25.69 -10.61
CA LEU A 248 -2.36 -24.88 -11.72
C LEU A 248 -3.66 -24.34 -12.28
N PRO A 249 -3.94 -23.02 -12.17
CA PRO A 249 -5.04 -22.48 -12.93
C PRO A 249 -4.74 -22.96 -14.34
N GLU A 250 -5.76 -23.49 -15.03
CA GLU A 250 -5.62 -23.81 -16.44
C GLU A 250 -4.75 -22.72 -17.05
N LEU A 251 -3.52 -23.06 -17.46
CA LEU A 251 -2.61 -22.15 -18.14
C LEU A 251 -3.30 -21.89 -19.47
N ARG A 252 -4.33 -21.04 -19.43
CA ARG A 252 -5.02 -20.54 -20.59
C ARG A 252 -4.06 -19.52 -21.17
N THR A 253 -3.17 -20.04 -22.01
CA THR A 253 -2.48 -19.29 -23.04
C THR A 253 -3.49 -18.58 -23.93
#